data_AF-Q4J9B6-F1
#
_entry.id   AF-Q4J9B6-F1
#
_cell.length_a   1.000
_cell.length_b   1.000
_cell.length_c   1.000
_cell.angle_alpha   90.00
_cell.angle_beta   90.00
_cell.angle_gamma   90.00
#
_symmetry.space_group_name_H-M   'P 1'
#
loop_
_entity.id
_entity.type
_entity.pdbx_description
1 polymer ?
#
loop_
_entity_poly.entity_id
_entity_poly.type
_entity_poly.pdbx_seq_one_letter_code
_entity_poly.pdbx_strand_id
1 'polypeptide(L)'
;MNTWKIISLALIVIVVIESVFLFTTIQQSRSTSGSNTVITPVEASSPIYRQNPLVGQYPFLIKSGIKFYNLTNLTIVTAFVILNISKIEVSKDWFLLYSPINPSSVVPSSFLNNPLLNISLINATVFYMNGHEYLNITIKVYKPAINELSSGGSTFLLDNGSARSATVLDPLYRTTFLCVVFKPLNQSEVELEFYVTPVKNSGGVLTPLYTPND
;
A
#
# COMPACT_ATOMS: atom_id res chain seq x y z
N MET A 1 4.99 35.99 -21.92
CA MET A 1 5.38 34.86 -21.04
C MET A 1 5.09 33.58 -21.80
N ASN A 2 6.12 32.87 -22.27
CA ASN A 2 5.97 31.84 -23.31
C ASN A 2 5.13 30.64 -22.81
N THR A 3 4.08 30.32 -23.54
CA THR A 3 3.10 29.25 -23.30
C THR A 3 3.78 27.89 -23.03
N TRP A 4 4.93 27.64 -23.67
CA TRP A 4 5.77 26.45 -23.47
C TRP A 4 6.39 26.34 -22.06
N LYS A 5 6.75 27.47 -21.43
CA LYS A 5 7.26 27.47 -20.05
C LYS A 5 6.15 27.20 -19.04
N ILE A 6 4.91 27.60 -19.34
CA ILE A 6 3.74 27.32 -18.49
C ILE A 6 3.34 25.85 -18.60
N ILE A 7 3.40 25.24 -19.79
CA ILE A 7 3.15 23.80 -19.98
C ILE A 7 4.25 22.97 -19.31
N SER A 8 5.51 23.38 -19.42
CA SER A 8 6.63 22.69 -18.76
C SER A 8 6.54 22.81 -17.24
N LEU A 9 6.17 23.98 -16.70
CA LEU A 9 5.97 24.17 -15.26
C LEU A 9 4.73 23.41 -14.76
N ALA A 10 3.65 23.31 -15.55
CA ALA A 10 2.46 22.52 -15.20
C ALA A 10 2.76 21.01 -15.20
N LEU A 11 3.54 20.51 -16.16
CA LEU A 11 4.02 19.12 -16.17
C LEU A 11 5.01 18.84 -15.04
N ILE A 12 5.88 19.79 -14.72
CA ILE A 12 6.79 19.70 -13.57
C ILE A 12 6.00 19.72 -12.25
N VAL A 13 4.94 20.52 -12.11
CA VAL A 13 4.07 20.50 -10.91
C VAL A 13 3.23 19.21 -10.81
N ILE A 14 2.92 18.57 -11.94
CA ILE A 14 2.27 17.24 -11.97
C ILE A 14 3.26 16.10 -11.64
N VAL A 15 4.57 16.30 -11.90
CA VAL A 15 5.63 15.27 -11.72
C VAL A 15 6.48 15.49 -10.45
N VAL A 16 6.50 16.69 -9.86
CA VAL A 16 7.27 17.07 -8.65
C VAL A 16 6.43 16.94 -7.36
N ILE A 17 5.35 16.16 -7.40
CA ILE A 17 4.89 15.48 -6.19
C ILE A 17 5.51 14.09 -6.26
N GLU A 18 6.57 13.87 -5.48
CA GLU A 18 7.33 12.60 -5.39
C GLU A 18 6.51 11.38 -4.91
N SER A 19 5.19 11.48 -4.93
CA SER A 19 4.21 10.38 -4.91
C SER A 19 2.84 11.03 -5.10
N VAL A 20 2.26 10.92 -6.30
CA VAL A 20 0.85 11.31 -6.50
C VAL A 20 -0.02 10.28 -5.77
N PHE A 21 -0.44 10.62 -4.54
CA PHE A 21 -1.37 9.84 -3.73
C PHE A 21 -2.78 9.92 -4.32
N LEU A 22 -3.10 9.05 -5.28
CA LEU A 22 -4.50 8.79 -5.64
C LEU A 22 -4.88 7.40 -5.15
N PHE A 23 -5.41 7.36 -3.92
CA PHE A 23 -6.32 6.30 -3.54
C PHE A 23 -7.73 6.73 -3.92
N THR A 24 -8.20 6.29 -5.09
CA THR A 24 -9.63 6.32 -5.34
C THR A 24 -10.24 5.12 -4.63
N THR A 25 -10.87 5.34 -3.48
CA THR A 25 -11.76 4.34 -2.89
C THR A 25 -12.96 4.19 -3.82
N ILE A 26 -13.06 3.04 -4.50
CA ILE A 26 -14.33 2.63 -5.09
C ILE A 26 -15.15 2.04 -3.95
N GLN A 27 -15.89 2.89 -3.25
CA GLN A 27 -16.99 2.44 -2.41
C GLN A 27 -17.99 1.74 -3.33
N GLN A 28 -17.96 0.40 -3.39
CA GLN A 28 -19.10 -0.34 -3.91
C GLN A 28 -20.24 -0.08 -2.92
N SER A 29 -21.10 0.87 -3.27
CA SER A 29 -22.32 1.17 -2.53
C SER A 29 -23.11 -0.12 -2.43
N ARG A 30 -23.17 -0.68 -1.22
CA ARG A 30 -24.21 -1.65 -0.88
C ARG A 30 -25.54 -0.93 -1.07
N SER A 31 -26.25 -1.25 -2.14
CA SER A 31 -27.70 -1.33 -2.05
C SER A 31 -27.95 -2.45 -1.04
N THR A 32 -28.36 -2.05 0.15
CA THR A 32 -28.66 -2.91 1.29
C THR A 32 -29.77 -3.89 0.95
N SER A 33 -29.44 -5.02 0.34
CA SER A 33 -30.27 -6.21 0.43
C SER A 33 -29.83 -7.04 1.64
N GLY A 34 -30.43 -6.74 2.79
CA GLY A 34 -30.74 -7.75 3.81
C GLY A 34 -29.62 -8.42 4.58
N SER A 35 -28.67 -7.67 5.16
CA SER A 35 -27.80 -8.22 6.21
C SER A 35 -27.42 -7.12 7.21
N ASN A 36 -28.11 -7.09 8.35
CA ASN A 36 -27.68 -6.36 9.55
C ASN A 36 -26.46 -7.05 10.16
N THR A 37 -25.34 -7.12 9.43
CA THR A 37 -24.06 -7.48 10.02
C THR A 37 -23.64 -6.34 10.94
N VAL A 38 -23.94 -6.48 12.24
CA VAL A 38 -23.40 -5.62 13.29
C VAL A 38 -21.87 -5.72 13.20
N ILE A 39 -21.21 -4.62 12.85
CA ILE A 39 -19.75 -4.53 12.87
C ILE A 39 -19.34 -4.44 14.34
N THR A 40 -18.72 -5.49 14.87
CA THR A 40 -18.14 -5.47 16.21
C THR A 40 -16.69 -5.02 16.12
N PRO A 41 -16.35 -3.77 16.49
CA PRO A 41 -14.97 -3.31 16.48
C PRO A 41 -14.19 -3.93 17.64
N VAL A 42 -12.94 -4.29 17.39
CA VAL A 42 -12.02 -4.81 18.39
C VAL A 42 -10.68 -4.10 18.24
N GLU A 43 -10.06 -3.75 19.36
CA GLU A 43 -8.73 -3.16 19.40
C GLU A 43 -7.67 -4.25 19.52
N ALA A 44 -6.64 -4.19 18.69
CA ALA A 44 -5.47 -5.06 18.83
C ALA A 44 -4.62 -4.61 20.03
N SER A 45 -4.54 -5.45 21.08
CA SER A 45 -3.70 -5.19 22.26
C SER A 45 -2.21 -5.48 22.03
N SER A 46 -1.89 -6.32 21.05
CA SER A 46 -0.54 -6.72 20.66
C SER A 46 -0.47 -6.90 19.14
N PRO A 47 0.73 -6.92 18.51
CA PRO A 47 0.83 -7.18 17.09
C PRO A 47 0.25 -8.55 16.72
N ILE A 48 -0.64 -8.57 15.72
CA ILE A 48 -1.20 -9.79 15.14
C ILE A 48 -0.59 -9.98 13.76
N TYR A 49 0.16 -11.06 13.56
CA TYR A 49 0.86 -11.32 12.30
C TYR A 49 1.12 -12.82 12.11
N ARG A 50 1.58 -13.19 10.90
CA ARG A 50 2.13 -14.52 10.61
C ARG A 50 3.59 -14.40 10.22
N GLN A 51 4.41 -15.34 10.68
CA GLN A 51 5.85 -15.39 10.32
C GLN A 51 6.05 -15.48 8.80
N ASN A 52 5.20 -16.27 8.14
CA ASN A 52 5.12 -16.40 6.69
C ASN A 52 3.79 -15.75 6.24
N PRO A 53 3.82 -14.45 5.87
CA PRO A 53 2.59 -13.73 5.56
C PRO A 53 2.03 -14.08 4.18
N LEU A 54 2.87 -14.54 3.24
CA LEU A 54 2.45 -14.93 1.89
C LEU A 54 1.75 -16.29 1.88
N VAL A 55 0.64 -16.39 1.14
CA VAL A 55 -0.10 -17.64 0.93
C VAL A 55 0.10 -18.14 -0.49
N GLY A 56 0.92 -19.19 -0.63
CA GLY A 56 1.26 -19.79 -1.93
C GLY A 56 2.62 -19.34 -2.47
N GLN A 57 2.89 -19.73 -3.72
CA GLN A 57 4.11 -19.37 -4.45
C GLN A 57 3.69 -18.72 -5.76
N TYR A 58 4.35 -17.62 -6.13
CA TYR A 58 4.01 -16.84 -7.31
C TYR A 58 5.28 -16.53 -8.08
N PRO A 59 5.30 -16.70 -9.42
CA PRO A 59 6.54 -16.69 -10.21
C PRO A 59 7.20 -15.30 -10.30
N PHE A 60 6.43 -14.24 -10.09
CA PHE A 60 6.90 -12.86 -10.05
C PHE A 60 7.35 -12.43 -8.64
N LEU A 61 7.16 -13.26 -7.60
CA LEU A 61 7.65 -12.98 -6.25
C LEU A 61 9.04 -13.53 -6.06
N ILE A 62 9.97 -12.65 -5.71
CA ILE A 62 11.35 -13.00 -5.39
C ILE A 62 11.44 -13.50 -3.95
N LYS A 63 10.84 -12.74 -3.02
CA LYS A 63 10.89 -13.03 -1.58
C LYS A 63 9.71 -12.39 -0.87
N SER A 64 9.33 -12.95 0.27
CA SER A 64 8.41 -12.35 1.22
C SER A 64 8.87 -12.59 2.65
N GLY A 65 8.37 -11.81 3.60
CA GLY A 65 8.61 -12.05 5.00
C GLY A 65 7.99 -10.98 5.88
N ILE A 66 8.45 -10.90 7.11
CA ILE A 66 8.08 -9.83 8.04
C ILE A 66 9.29 -8.98 8.40
N LYS A 67 9.06 -7.70 8.66
CA LYS A 67 10.05 -6.78 9.24
C LYS A 67 9.52 -6.24 10.55
N PHE A 68 10.44 -6.02 11.49
CA PHE A 68 10.18 -5.41 12.78
C PHE A 68 10.86 -4.06 12.82
N TYR A 69 10.07 -3.01 13.06
CA TYR A 69 10.55 -1.65 13.23
C TYR A 69 10.40 -1.27 14.69
N ASN A 70 11.53 -1.13 15.38
CA ASN A 70 11.54 -0.73 16.78
C ASN A 70 11.50 0.80 16.87
N LEU A 71 10.36 1.33 17.29
CA LEU A 71 10.25 2.69 17.76
C LEU A 71 10.47 2.73 19.28
N THR A 72 10.76 3.91 19.81
CA THR A 72 11.16 4.13 21.20
C THR A 72 10.29 3.41 22.24
N ASN A 73 8.97 3.27 21.99
CA ASN A 73 8.03 2.63 22.90
C ASN A 73 7.17 1.53 22.25
N LEU A 74 7.44 1.13 21.01
CA LEU A 74 6.59 0.21 20.25
C LEU A 74 7.37 -0.48 19.13
N THR A 75 7.12 -1.78 18.93
CA THR A 75 7.56 -2.48 17.72
C THR A 75 6.42 -2.57 16.71
N ILE A 76 6.64 -2.05 15.50
CA ILE A 76 5.73 -2.25 14.36
C ILE A 76 6.16 -3.46 13.58
N VAL A 77 5.17 -4.28 13.23
CA VAL A 77 5.34 -5.42 12.34
C VAL A 77 4.75 -5.04 10.98
N THR A 78 5.52 -5.30 9.92
CA THR A 78 5.07 -5.19 8.54
C THR A 78 5.31 -6.51 7.82
N ALA A 79 4.45 -6.84 6.86
CA ALA A 79 4.69 -7.92 5.92
C ALA A 79 5.22 -7.31 4.63
N PHE A 80 6.31 -7.85 4.09
CA PHE A 80 6.89 -7.38 2.84
C PHE A 80 6.86 -8.46 1.77
N VAL A 81 6.80 -8.00 0.52
CA VAL A 81 7.01 -8.80 -0.68
C VAL A 81 7.95 -8.05 -1.62
N ILE A 82 8.87 -8.76 -2.24
CA ILE A 82 9.74 -8.23 -3.31
C ILE A 82 9.27 -8.83 -4.63
N LEU A 83 8.85 -7.96 -5.54
CA LEU A 83 8.34 -8.32 -6.85
C LEU A 83 9.42 -8.14 -7.92
N ASN A 84 9.46 -9.04 -8.90
CA ASN A 84 10.20 -8.85 -10.14
C ASN A 84 9.27 -8.24 -11.20
N ILE A 85 9.50 -6.98 -11.54
CA ILE A 85 8.66 -6.19 -12.45
C ILE A 85 8.59 -6.83 -13.83
N SER A 86 9.70 -7.37 -14.34
CA SER A 86 9.75 -7.98 -15.68
C SER A 86 8.94 -9.28 -15.82
N LYS A 87 8.57 -9.92 -14.71
CA LYS A 87 7.81 -11.18 -14.68
C LYS A 87 6.32 -10.98 -14.44
N ILE A 88 5.88 -9.74 -14.22
CA ILE A 88 4.50 -9.42 -13.87
C ILE A 88 3.64 -9.35 -15.13
N GLU A 89 2.60 -10.17 -15.17
CA GLU A 89 1.48 -10.03 -16.10
C GLU A 89 0.37 -9.18 -15.47
N VAL A 90 0.42 -7.88 -15.75
CA VAL A 90 -0.56 -6.89 -15.27
C VAL A 90 -2.00 -7.35 -15.54
N SER A 91 -2.88 -7.13 -14.56
CA SER A 91 -4.30 -7.53 -14.55
C SER A 91 -4.60 -9.04 -14.54
N LYS A 92 -3.57 -9.91 -14.60
CA LYS A 92 -3.72 -11.35 -14.41
C LYS A 92 -3.09 -11.83 -13.12
N ASP A 93 -1.94 -11.27 -12.78
CA ASP A 93 -1.19 -11.66 -11.59
C ASP A 93 -1.80 -11.05 -10.33
N TRP A 94 -1.94 -11.91 -9.32
CA TRP A 94 -2.37 -11.57 -7.98
C TRP A 94 -1.66 -12.45 -6.96
N PHE A 95 -1.63 -12.00 -5.70
CA PHE A 95 -1.12 -12.79 -4.60
C PHE A 95 -1.90 -12.55 -3.31
N LEU A 96 -1.85 -13.54 -2.42
CA LEU A 96 -2.51 -13.51 -1.12
C LEU A 96 -1.50 -13.26 0.00
N LEU A 97 -1.81 -12.32 0.88
CA LEU A 97 -0.93 -11.91 1.97
C LEU A 97 -1.71 -11.61 3.25
N TYR A 98 -1.24 -12.11 4.38
CA TYR A 98 -1.71 -11.71 5.71
C TYR A 98 -1.01 -10.41 6.13
N SER A 99 -1.76 -9.31 6.16
CA SER A 99 -1.22 -8.04 6.66
C SER A 99 -1.16 -8.06 8.19
N PRO A 100 -0.04 -7.67 8.81
CA PRO A 100 0.02 -7.46 10.24
C PRO A 100 -0.97 -6.39 10.69
N ILE A 101 -1.55 -6.58 11.87
CA ILE A 101 -2.34 -5.58 12.57
C ILE A 101 -1.54 -5.16 13.80
N ASN A 102 -1.15 -3.88 13.84
CA ASN A 102 -0.32 -3.36 14.92
C ASN A 102 -1.18 -2.93 16.11
N PRO A 103 -0.58 -2.81 17.32
CA PRO A 103 -1.28 -2.39 18.52
C PRO A 103 -2.05 -1.09 18.35
N SER A 104 -3.13 -0.95 19.12
CA SER A 104 -4.06 0.18 19.10
C SER A 104 -4.87 0.35 17.81
N SER A 105 -4.71 -0.55 16.84
CA SER A 105 -5.58 -0.64 15.67
C SER A 105 -6.96 -1.12 16.09
N VAL A 106 -7.98 -0.29 15.85
CA VAL A 106 -9.39 -0.67 16.01
C VAL A 106 -9.91 -1.10 14.64
N VAL A 107 -10.29 -2.36 14.49
CA VAL A 107 -10.77 -2.94 13.22
C VAL A 107 -12.02 -3.80 13.45
N PRO A 108 -12.80 -4.12 12.40
CA PRO A 108 -13.85 -5.13 12.50
C PRO A 108 -13.29 -6.48 12.97
N SER A 109 -13.99 -7.17 13.86
CA SER A 109 -13.57 -8.48 14.39
C SER A 109 -13.32 -9.52 13.30
N SER A 110 -14.08 -9.48 12.20
CA SER A 110 -13.86 -10.35 11.03
C SER A 110 -12.48 -10.13 10.40
N PHE A 111 -12.05 -8.88 10.28
CA PHE A 111 -10.73 -8.53 9.74
C PHE A 111 -9.62 -8.86 10.74
N LEU A 112 -9.83 -8.63 12.03
CA LEU A 112 -8.88 -9.00 13.08
C LEU A 112 -8.55 -10.51 13.04
N ASN A 113 -9.58 -11.34 12.88
CA ASN A 113 -9.45 -12.80 12.87
C ASN A 113 -8.87 -13.32 11.54
N ASN A 114 -9.04 -12.58 10.45
CA ASN A 114 -8.55 -12.99 9.14
C ASN A 114 -8.10 -11.76 8.30
N PRO A 115 -6.89 -11.22 8.56
CA PRO A 115 -6.36 -10.05 7.85
C PRO A 115 -5.75 -10.43 6.49
N LEU A 116 -6.35 -11.40 5.81
CA LEU A 116 -5.96 -11.81 4.48
C LEU A 116 -6.31 -10.72 3.48
N LEU A 117 -5.35 -10.39 2.64
CA LEU A 117 -5.50 -9.47 1.52
C LEU A 117 -5.32 -10.26 0.22
N ASN A 118 -6.12 -9.93 -0.79
CA ASN A 118 -5.90 -10.33 -2.17
C ASN A 118 -5.41 -9.12 -2.96
N ILE A 119 -4.15 -9.16 -3.38
CA ILE A 119 -3.47 -8.07 -4.05
C ILE A 119 -3.37 -8.41 -5.53
N SER A 120 -3.93 -7.58 -6.40
CA SER A 120 -3.76 -7.69 -7.86
C SER A 120 -2.91 -6.53 -8.38
N LEU A 121 -2.03 -6.80 -9.33
CA LEU A 121 -1.20 -5.76 -9.95
C LEU A 121 -1.94 -5.15 -11.15
N ILE A 122 -2.23 -3.85 -11.07
CA ILE A 122 -3.00 -3.11 -12.07
C ILE A 122 -2.07 -2.32 -12.99
N ASN A 123 -0.91 -1.93 -12.48
CA ASN A 123 0.18 -1.40 -13.30
C ASN A 123 1.52 -1.75 -12.64
N ALA A 124 2.53 -2.02 -13.47
CA ALA A 124 3.91 -2.25 -13.04
C ALA A 124 4.83 -2.03 -14.26
N THR A 125 4.93 -0.79 -14.71
CA THR A 125 5.62 -0.44 -15.96
C THR A 125 6.80 0.47 -15.70
N VAL A 126 7.94 0.11 -16.27
CA VAL A 126 9.09 1.00 -16.42
C VAL A 126 8.97 1.74 -17.75
N PHE A 127 9.12 3.06 -17.74
CA PHE A 127 9.03 3.89 -18.94
C PHE A 127 10.03 5.04 -18.91
N TYR A 128 10.41 5.51 -20.10
CA TYR A 128 11.33 6.63 -20.27
C TYR A 128 10.58 7.89 -20.66
N MET A 129 10.86 8.99 -19.97
CA MET A 129 10.28 10.30 -20.26
C MET A 129 11.31 11.40 -19.98
N ASN A 130 11.47 12.35 -20.89
CA ASN A 130 12.40 13.48 -20.74
C ASN A 130 13.86 13.08 -20.43
N GLY A 131 14.32 11.93 -20.93
CA GLY A 131 15.69 11.43 -20.68
C GLY A 131 15.87 10.72 -19.33
N HIS A 132 14.78 10.49 -18.61
CA HIS A 132 14.77 9.88 -17.29
C HIS A 132 13.94 8.59 -17.27
N GLU A 133 14.32 7.62 -16.44
CA GLU A 133 13.57 6.37 -16.27
C GLU A 133 12.64 6.43 -15.05
N TYR A 134 11.42 5.93 -15.22
CA TYR A 134 10.39 5.94 -14.19
C TYR A 134 9.75 4.57 -14.01
N LEU A 135 9.40 4.23 -12.77
CA LEU A 135 8.54 3.10 -12.43
C LEU A 135 7.16 3.60 -12.03
N ASN A 136 6.13 3.25 -12.78
CA ASN A 136 4.73 3.40 -12.35
C ASN A 136 4.19 2.05 -11.89
N ILE A 137 3.76 1.99 -10.63
CA ILE A 137 3.17 0.82 -10.02
C ILE A 137 1.81 1.16 -9.42
N THR A 138 0.83 0.30 -9.62
CA THR A 138 -0.52 0.43 -9.05
C THR A 138 -1.04 -0.95 -8.71
N ILE A 139 -1.64 -1.09 -7.53
CA ILE A 139 -2.25 -2.32 -7.06
C ILE A 139 -3.73 -2.12 -6.75
N LYS A 140 -4.49 -3.21 -6.80
CA LYS A 140 -5.78 -3.35 -6.15
C LYS A 140 -5.62 -4.26 -4.94
N VAL A 141 -6.27 -3.92 -3.85
CA VAL A 141 -6.32 -4.72 -2.63
C VAL A 141 -7.78 -5.03 -2.32
N TYR A 142 -8.14 -6.29 -2.45
CA TYR A 142 -9.41 -6.81 -1.96
C TYR A 142 -9.23 -7.36 -0.54
N LYS A 143 -10.17 -7.04 0.34
CA LYS A 143 -10.18 -7.41 1.76
C LYS A 143 -11.38 -8.33 2.02
N PRO A 144 -11.24 -9.65 1.85
CA PRO A 144 -12.37 -10.57 1.87
C PRO A 144 -13.18 -10.51 3.18
N ALA A 145 -12.51 -10.30 4.31
CA ALA A 145 -13.14 -10.31 5.63
C ALA A 145 -14.15 -9.16 5.86
N ILE A 146 -14.04 -8.07 5.10
CA ILE A 146 -14.95 -6.92 5.18
C ILE A 146 -15.56 -6.55 3.82
N ASN A 147 -15.29 -7.36 2.78
CA ASN A 147 -15.80 -7.18 1.42
C ASN A 147 -15.54 -5.76 0.86
N GLU A 148 -14.32 -5.26 1.04
CA GLU A 148 -13.91 -3.96 0.53
C GLU A 148 -12.83 -4.12 -0.54
N LEU A 149 -12.92 -3.30 -1.57
CA LEU A 149 -11.96 -3.21 -2.64
C LEU A 149 -11.37 -1.82 -2.68
N SER A 150 -10.05 -1.76 -2.84
CA SER A 150 -9.33 -0.52 -2.76
C SER A 150 -8.14 -0.53 -3.71
N SER A 151 -7.63 0.62 -4.11
CA SER A 151 -6.58 0.70 -5.14
C SER A 151 -5.69 1.91 -4.95
N GLY A 152 -4.40 1.71 -5.13
CA GLY A 152 -3.42 2.80 -5.10
C GLY A 152 -2.09 2.40 -5.66
N GLY A 153 -1.24 3.40 -5.83
CA GLY A 153 0.02 3.27 -6.54
C GLY A 153 0.88 4.49 -6.37
N SER A 154 2.02 4.48 -7.05
CA SER A 154 2.96 5.59 -7.09
C SER A 154 3.79 5.51 -8.37
N THR A 155 4.33 6.67 -8.77
CA THR A 155 5.32 6.78 -9.84
C THR A 155 6.63 7.25 -9.23
N PHE A 156 7.71 6.53 -9.49
CA PHE A 156 9.05 6.80 -8.97
C PHE A 156 10.00 7.15 -10.11
N LEU A 157 10.82 8.17 -9.91
CA LEU A 157 12.02 8.39 -10.72
C LEU A 157 13.08 7.37 -10.29
N LEU A 158 13.64 6.62 -11.24
CA LEU A 158 14.63 5.57 -10.97
C LEU A 158 16.08 6.05 -11.08
N ASP A 159 16.29 7.30 -11.49
CA ASP A 159 17.63 7.87 -11.69
C ASP A 159 18.32 8.26 -10.36
N ASN A 160 19.65 8.16 -10.35
CA ASN A 160 20.54 8.69 -9.31
C ASN A 160 20.33 8.16 -7.88
N GLY A 161 19.97 6.89 -7.70
CA GLY A 161 20.11 6.18 -6.42
C GLY A 161 19.26 6.72 -5.26
N SER A 162 18.35 7.66 -5.53
CA SER A 162 17.41 8.25 -4.58
C SER A 162 16.03 7.61 -4.76
N ALA A 163 15.98 6.28 -4.61
CA ALA A 163 14.71 5.58 -4.52
C ALA A 163 13.99 5.96 -3.21
N ARG A 164 13.06 6.91 -3.28
CA ARG A 164 12.19 7.28 -2.15
C ARG A 164 11.04 6.27 -2.03
N SER A 165 10.55 6.07 -0.81
CA SER A 165 9.37 5.26 -0.57
C SER A 165 8.09 6.10 -0.66
N ALA A 166 6.97 5.48 -1.03
CA ALA A 166 5.65 6.12 -1.00
C ALA A 166 4.68 5.28 -0.17
N THR A 167 3.98 5.90 0.79
CA THR A 167 3.04 5.17 1.66
C THR A 167 1.60 5.52 1.36
N VAL A 168 0.90 4.59 0.76
CA VAL A 168 -0.49 4.73 0.39
C VAL A 168 -1.39 4.26 1.54
N LEU A 169 -2.44 5.02 1.80
CA LEU A 169 -3.35 4.85 2.94
C LEU A 169 -4.76 4.49 2.49
N ASP A 170 -5.31 3.43 3.09
CA ASP A 170 -6.68 3.00 2.86
C ASP A 170 -7.45 2.86 4.19
N PRO A 171 -8.51 3.66 4.42
CA PRO A 171 -9.28 3.58 5.66
C PRO A 171 -9.88 2.17 5.83
N LEU A 172 -9.68 1.58 7.02
CA LEU A 172 -10.36 0.32 7.40
C LEU A 172 -11.52 0.59 8.35
N TYR A 173 -11.26 1.34 9.41
CA TYR A 173 -12.28 1.68 10.41
C TYR A 173 -11.82 2.88 11.24
N ARG A 174 -12.63 3.93 11.26
CA ARG A 174 -12.33 5.20 11.98
C ARG A 174 -10.94 5.73 11.63
N THR A 175 -10.02 5.73 12.59
CA THR A 175 -8.64 6.21 12.47
C THR A 175 -7.65 5.09 12.14
N THR A 176 -8.10 3.87 11.84
CA THR A 176 -7.23 2.75 11.46
C THR A 176 -7.20 2.58 9.95
N PHE A 177 -6.00 2.43 9.40
CA PHE A 177 -5.76 2.34 7.96
C PHE A 177 -4.93 1.10 7.63
N LEU A 178 -5.18 0.51 6.46
CA LEU A 178 -4.19 -0.31 5.77
C LEU A 178 -3.20 0.63 5.10
N CYS A 179 -1.93 0.47 5.46
CA CYS A 179 -0.81 1.17 4.87
C CYS A 179 -0.12 0.23 3.88
N VAL A 180 0.19 0.74 2.69
CA VAL A 180 1.01 0.06 1.68
C VAL A 180 2.18 0.94 1.31
N VAL A 181 3.39 0.51 1.64
CA VAL A 181 4.62 1.22 1.30
C VAL A 181 5.19 0.64 0.03
N PHE A 182 5.41 1.47 -0.96
CA PHE A 182 6.07 1.14 -2.21
C PHE A 182 7.52 1.60 -2.12
N LYS A 183 8.47 0.67 -2.27
CA LYS A 183 9.91 0.93 -2.20
C LYS A 183 10.57 0.40 -3.48
N PRO A 184 10.83 1.24 -4.49
CA PRO A 184 11.59 0.80 -5.65
C PRO A 184 13.00 0.41 -5.20
N LEU A 185 13.44 -0.81 -5.47
CA LEU A 185 14.78 -1.26 -5.09
C LEU A 185 15.78 -0.99 -6.23
N ASN A 186 15.33 -1.21 -7.46
CA ASN A 186 16.05 -0.95 -8.70
C ASN A 186 15.06 -0.94 -9.86
N GLN A 187 15.57 -0.94 -11.10
CA GLN A 187 14.75 -0.90 -12.33
C GLN A 187 13.89 -2.16 -12.53
N SER A 188 14.23 -3.28 -11.90
CA SER A 188 13.57 -4.57 -12.10
C SER A 188 12.84 -5.08 -10.86
N GLU A 189 13.03 -4.44 -9.70
CA GLU A 189 12.54 -4.93 -8.42
C GLU A 189 11.90 -3.83 -7.59
N VAL A 190 10.77 -4.16 -6.99
CA VAL A 190 10.03 -3.30 -6.08
C VAL A 190 9.63 -4.09 -4.85
N GLU A 191 9.86 -3.50 -3.68
CA GLU A 191 9.34 -4.02 -2.42
C GLU A 191 8.04 -3.33 -2.06
N LEU A 192 7.04 -4.12 -1.68
CA LEU A 192 5.80 -3.64 -1.10
C LEU A 192 5.73 -4.08 0.36
N GLU A 193 5.50 -3.13 1.27
CA GLU A 193 5.24 -3.41 2.69
C GLU A 193 3.78 -3.13 3.03
N PHE A 194 3.15 -4.06 3.74
CA PHE A 194 1.75 -4.01 4.16
C PHE A 194 1.68 -4.06 5.67
N TYR A 195 0.90 -3.17 6.25
CA TYR A 195 0.60 -3.21 7.68
C TYR A 195 -0.65 -2.38 7.99
N VAL A 196 -1.32 -2.74 9.08
CA VAL A 196 -2.47 -2.00 9.61
C VAL A 196 -2.04 -1.26 10.86
N THR A 197 -2.40 0.03 10.92
CA THR A 197 -2.08 0.89 12.05
C THR A 197 -3.07 2.05 12.18
N PRO A 198 -3.22 2.64 13.36
CA PRO A 198 -3.87 3.94 13.49
C PRO A 198 -3.10 5.04 12.76
N VAL A 199 -3.79 6.07 12.28
CA VAL A 199 -3.20 7.29 11.71
C VAL A 199 -3.44 8.48 12.62
N LYS A 200 -2.50 9.42 12.64
CA LYS A 200 -2.65 10.72 13.28
C LYS A 200 -3.12 11.73 12.22
N ASN A 201 -4.11 12.55 12.58
CA ASN A 201 -4.48 13.72 11.80
C ASN A 201 -3.78 14.94 12.37
N SER A 202 -2.89 15.56 11.60
CA SER A 202 -2.22 16.81 11.98
C SER A 202 -2.49 17.85 10.89
N GLY A 203 -3.46 18.74 11.12
CA GLY A 203 -3.78 19.82 10.18
C GLY A 203 -4.37 19.36 8.86
N GLY A 204 -5.12 18.24 8.83
CA GLY A 204 -5.74 17.69 7.62
C GLY A 204 -4.86 16.69 6.87
N VAL A 205 -3.60 16.53 7.27
CA VAL A 205 -2.71 15.48 6.75
C VAL A 205 -2.83 14.25 7.63
N LEU A 206 -3.19 13.12 7.01
CA LEU A 206 -3.19 11.81 7.65
C LEU A 206 -1.81 11.18 7.48
N THR A 207 -1.15 10.92 8.60
CA THR A 207 0.11 10.18 8.63
C THR A 207 -0.10 8.90 9.42
N PRO A 208 0.40 7.73 8.98
CA PRO A 208 0.53 6.59 9.88
C PRO A 208 1.09 7.08 11.22
N LEU A 209 0.49 6.67 12.33
CA LEU A 209 1.11 6.92 13.65
C LEU A 209 2.54 6.34 13.67
N TYR A 210 2.77 5.34 12.83
CA TYR A 210 4.04 4.72 12.62
C TYR A 210 4.35 4.57 11.12
N THR A 211 5.27 5.39 10.62
CA THR A 211 5.90 5.18 9.32
C THR A 211 7.17 4.37 9.53
N PRO A 212 7.31 3.20 8.88
CA PRO A 212 8.60 2.53 8.79
C PRO A 212 9.50 3.35 7.86
N ASN A 213 10.10 4.42 8.38
CA ASN A 213 11.10 5.19 7.65
C ASN A 213 12.50 4.78 8.10
N ASP A 214 13.24 4.30 7.10
CA ASP A 214 14.69 4.35 6.85
C ASP A 214 15.66 4.42 8.05
#